data_AF-A0A377D5F8-F1
#
_entry.id   AF-A0A377D5F8-F1
#
_cell.length_a   1.000
_cell.length_b   1.000
_cell.length_c   1.000
_cell.angle_alpha   90.00
_cell.angle_beta   90.00
_cell.angle_gamma   90.00
#
_symmetry.space_group_name_H-M   'P 1'
#
loop_
_entity.id
_entity.type
_entity.pdbx_description
1 polymer ?
#
loop_
_entity_poly.entity_id
_entity_poly.type
_entity_poly.pdbx_seq_one_letter_code
_entity_poly.pdbx_strand_id
1 'polypeptide(L)' 'MPETLIEKYNAQLAKLDTTKGVLFLVDTWGGSPFNAASRIVVDKEHYEVIAGVNIPMLVETLMAVMMTQALMNWWRWQ' A
#
# COMPACT_ATOMS: atom_id res chain seq x y z
N MET A 1 18.31 11.00 -0.78
CA MET A 1 17.70 11.79 0.32
C MET A 1 16.27 11.30 0.47
N PRO A 2 15.67 11.24 1.68
CA PRO A 2 14.29 10.79 1.86
C PRO A 2 13.26 11.51 0.98
N GLU A 3 13.51 12.78 0.62
CA GLU A 3 12.67 13.54 -0.30
C GLU A 3 12.53 12.88 -1.68
N THR A 4 13.60 12.27 -2.20
CA THR A 4 13.53 11.57 -3.50
C THR A 4 12.72 10.28 -3.44
N LEU A 5 12.54 9.68 -2.26
CA LEU A 5 11.66 8.52 -2.07
C LEU A 5 10.20 8.95 -1.95
N ILE A 6 9.92 10.07 -1.28
CA ILE A 6 8.56 10.62 -1.18
C ILE A 6 8.05 10.99 -2.58
N GLU A 7 8.88 11.65 -3.41
CA GLU A 7 8.55 11.97 -4.80
C GLU A 7 8.25 10.71 -5.62
N LYS A 8 9.09 9.67 -5.49
CA LYS A 8 8.88 8.37 -6.17
C LYS A 8 7.58 7.71 -5.74
N TYR A 9 7.27 7.70 -4.44
CA TYR A 9 6.00 7.15 -3.95
C TYR A 9 4.81 7.93 -4.51
N ASN A 10 4.82 9.25 -4.42
CA ASN A 10 3.74 10.08 -4.96
C ASN A 10 3.54 9.87 -6.48
N ALA A 11 4.63 9.72 -7.24
CA ALA A 11 4.57 9.43 -8.67
C ALA A 11 3.97 8.05 -8.99
N GLN A 12 4.14 7.05 -8.11
CA GLN A 12 3.47 5.74 -8.26
C GLN A 12 2.02 5.79 -7.80
N LEU A 13 1.72 6.46 -6.68
CA LEU A 13 0.35 6.63 -6.18
C LEU A 13 -0.55 7.31 -7.21
N ALA A 14 -0.03 8.30 -7.96
CA ALA A 14 -0.76 8.97 -9.03
C ALA A 14 -1.19 8.03 -10.18
N LYS A 15 -0.61 6.83 -10.28
CA LYS A 15 -0.91 5.82 -11.31
C LYS A 15 -1.79 4.68 -10.79
N LEU A 16 -2.05 4.62 -9.48
CA LEU A 16 -2.81 3.57 -8.83
C LEU A 16 -4.21 4.06 -8.46
N ASP A 17 -5.18 3.15 -8.43
CA ASP A 17 -6.46 3.42 -7.79
C ASP A 17 -6.27 3.38 -6.27
N THR A 18 -6.37 4.54 -5.64
CA THR A 18 -6.18 4.71 -4.20
C THR A 18 -7.49 5.01 -3.45
N THR A 19 -8.64 4.88 -4.12
CA THR A 19 -9.96 5.21 -3.56
C THR A 19 -10.33 4.40 -2.32
N LYS A 20 -9.79 3.18 -2.19
CA LYS A 20 -10.02 2.27 -1.05
C LYS A 20 -8.93 2.33 0.02
N GLY A 21 -7.94 3.20 -0.15
CA GLY A 21 -6.77 3.27 0.71
C GLY A 21 -5.50 2.71 0.08
N VAL A 22 -4.40 2.77 0.82
CA VAL A 22 -3.06 2.36 0.39
C VAL A 22 -2.33 1.67 1.52
N LEU A 23 -1.75 0.51 1.22
CA LEU A 23 -0.88 -0.21 2.14
C LEU A 23 0.56 -0.19 1.62
N PHE A 24 1.47 0.43 2.36
CA PHE A 24 2.90 0.38 2.09
C PHE A 24 3.51 -0.83 2.78
N LEU A 25 4.08 -1.75 2.01
CA LEU A 25 4.85 -2.88 2.52
C LEU A 25 6.34 -2.57 2.36
N VAL A 26 7.09 -2.50 3.47
CA VAL A 26 8.51 -2.14 3.49
C VAL A 26 9.35 -3.22 4.21
N ASP A 27 10.65 -3.30 3.92
CA ASP A 27 11.49 -4.37 4.47
C ASP A 27 11.79 -4.19 5.96
N THR A 28 12.17 -2.99 6.41
CA THR A 28 12.67 -2.74 7.78
C THR A 28 12.04 -1.51 8.40
N TRP A 29 11.78 -1.61 9.69
CA TRP A 29 11.34 -0.49 10.51
C TRP A 29 12.48 0.52 10.69
N GLY A 30 12.18 1.82 10.61
CA GLY A 30 13.17 2.90 10.73
C GLY A 30 14.06 3.11 9.50
N GLY A 31 13.97 2.26 8.48
CA GLY A 31 14.67 2.42 7.20
C GLY A 31 14.16 3.62 6.38
N SER A 32 14.94 4.04 5.38
CA SER A 32 14.55 5.18 4.51
C SER A 32 13.20 4.98 3.80
N PRO A 33 12.85 3.77 3.29
CA PRO A 33 11.52 3.49 2.75
C PRO A 33 10.41 3.66 3.79
N PHE A 34 10.59 3.11 5.00
CA PHE A 34 9.63 3.22 6.11
C PHE A 34 9.41 4.68 6.52
N ASN A 35 10.47 5.46 6.69
CA ASN A 35 10.37 6.86 7.11
C ASN A 35 9.68 7.73 6.05
N ALA A 36 9.97 7.50 4.77
CA ALA A 36 9.31 8.21 3.67
C ALA A 36 7.82 7.83 3.57
N ALA A 37 7.48 6.55 3.65
CA ALA A 37 6.10 6.08 3.66
C ALA A 37 5.33 6.61 4.87
N SER A 38 5.94 6.56 6.07
CA SER A 38 5.33 7.06 7.31
C SER A 38 4.92 8.53 7.19
N ARG A 39 5.76 9.38 6.60
CA ARG A 39 5.42 10.79 6.36
C ARG A 39 4.25 10.98 5.39
N ILE A 40 4.04 10.06 4.45
CA ILE A 40 2.92 10.13 3.50
C ILE A 40 1.59 9.76 4.18
N VAL A 41 1.61 8.86 5.17
CA VAL A 41 0.39 8.32 5.78
C VAL A 41 -0.15 9.13 6.96
N VAL A 42 0.67 9.96 7.62
CA VAL A 42 0.37 10.65 8.90
C VAL A 42 -1.00 11.34 8.95
N ASP A 43 -1.48 11.89 7.84
CA ASP A 43 -2.77 12.60 7.76
C ASP A 43 -3.72 12.01 6.69
N LYS A 44 -3.55 10.73 6.35
CA LYS A 44 -4.38 10.05 5.35
C LYS A 44 -5.14 8.88 5.97
N GLU A 45 -6.46 8.98 5.92
CA GLU A 45 -7.33 7.87 6.29
C GLU A 45 -7.15 6.68 5.34
N HIS A 46 -7.14 5.46 5.88
CA HIS A 46 -6.90 4.22 5.16
C HIS A 46 -5.53 4.12 4.46
N TYR A 47 -4.54 4.86 4.94
CA TYR A 47 -3.15 4.72 4.52
C TYR A 47 -2.34 4.15 5.68
N GLU A 48 -1.67 3.02 5.44
CA GLU A 48 -0.94 2.30 6.49
C GLU A 48 0.44 1.86 6.00
N VAL A 49 1.38 1.68 6.94
CA VAL A 49 2.75 1.20 6.66
C VAL A 49 3.04 -0.03 7.51
N ILE A 50 3.36 -1.14 6.86
CA ILE A 50 3.79 -2.38 7.51
C ILE A 50 5.24 -2.66 7.12
N ALA A 51 6.10 -2.78 8.14
CA ALA A 51 7.50 -3.19 7.97
C ALA A 51 7.68 -4.69 8.19
N GLY A 52 8.78 -5.25 7.69
CA GLY A 52 9.06 -6.68 7.80
C GLY A 52 8.35 -7.52 6.75
N VAL A 53 8.06 -6.96 5.57
CA VAL A 53 7.38 -7.71 4.52
C VAL A 53 8.16 -8.97 4.14
N ASN A 54 7.44 -10.08 4.07
CA ASN A 54 7.95 -11.37 3.62
C ASN A 54 7.04 -11.97 2.54
N ILE A 55 7.49 -13.06 1.91
CA ILE A 55 6.74 -13.68 0.80
C ILE A 55 5.34 -14.15 1.24
N PRO A 56 5.15 -14.87 2.37
CA PRO A 56 3.81 -15.26 2.83
C PRO A 56 2.86 -14.07 2.98
N MET A 57 3.31 -13.00 3.65
CA MET A 57 2.52 -11.78 3.84
C MET A 57 2.13 -11.16 2.50
N LEU A 58 3.07 -11.06 1.56
CA LEU A 58 2.82 -10.49 0.23
C LEU A 58 1.78 -11.32 -0.54
N VAL A 59 1.93 -12.64 -0.54
CA VAL A 59 1.03 -13.57 -1.23
C VAL A 59 -0.38 -13.50 -0.64
N GLU A 60 -0.52 -13.58 0.68
CA GLU A 60 -1.82 -13.50 1.37
C GLU A 60 -2.51 -12.16 1.13
N THR A 61 -1.78 -11.05 1.21
CA THR A 61 -2.32 -9.70 1.00
C THR A 61 -2.86 -9.55 -0.42
N LEU A 62 -2.10 -9.97 -1.44
CA LEU A 62 -2.52 -9.87 -2.84
C LEU A 62 -3.74 -10.77 -3.12
N MET A 63 -3.76 -11.99 -2.59
CA MET A 63 -4.90 -12.89 -2.75
C MET A 63 -6.18 -12.32 -2.09
N ALA A 64 -6.07 -11.76 -0.89
CA ALA A 64 -7.22 -11.17 -0.19
C ALA A 64 -7.83 -10.00 -0.97
N VAL A 65 -7.00 -9.11 -1.53
CA VAL A 65 -7.46 -8.00 -2.37
C VAL A 65 -8.15 -8.50 -3.63
N MET A 66 -7.56 -9.48 -4.32
CA MET A 66 -8.13 -10.07 -5.53
C MET A 66 -9.48 -10.76 -5.28
N MET A 67 -9.59 -11.54 -4.20
CA MET A 67 -10.83 -12.23 -3.82
C MET A 67 -11.95 -11.22 -3.54
N THR A 68 -11.65 -10.18 -2.77
CA THR A 68 -12.63 -9.13 -2.42
C THR A 68 -13.13 -8.44 -3.70
N GLN A 69 -12.22 -8.12 -4.63
CA GLN A 69 -12.58 -7.51 -5.91
C GLN A 69 -13.41 -8.45 -6.80
N ALA A 70 -13.08 -9.74 -6.84
CA ALA A 70 -13.87 -10.74 -7.57
C ALA A 70 -15.30 -10.86 -7.03
N LEU A 71 -15.46 -10.89 -5.70
CA LEU A 71 -16.77 -10.92 -5.04
C LEU A 71 -17.58 -9.66 -5.33
N MET A 72 -16.97 -8.47 -5.24
CA MET A 72 -17.65 -7.21 -5.58
C MET A 72 -18.06 -7.16 -7.06
N ASN A 73 -17.20 -7.64 -7.96
CA ASN A 73 -17.52 -7.70 -9.38
C ASN A 73 -18.67 -8.68 -9.64
N TRP A 74 -18.68 -9.84 -8.99
CA TRP A 74 -19.74 -10.83 -9.12
C TRP A 74 -21.09 -10.31 -8.60
N TRP A 75 -21.10 -9.66 -7.43
CA TRP A 75 -22.30 -9.00 -6.88
C TRP A 75 -22.88 -7.92 -7.78
N ARG A 76 -22.04 -7.20 -8.53
CA ARG A 76 -22.50 -6.20 -9.51
C ARG A 76 -23.33 -6.76 -10.67
N TRP A 77 -23.29 -8.07 -10.90
CA TRP A 77 -24.01 -8.75 -11.98
C TRP A 77 -25.19 -9.62 -11.50
N GLN A 78 -25.50 -9.60 -10.20
CA GLN A 78 -26.76 -10.11 -9.65
C GLN A 78 -27.79 -8.99 -9.56
#